data_AF-A0A954T0E6-F1
#
_entry.id   AF-A0A954T0E6-F1
#
_cell.length_a   1.000
_cell.length_b   1.000
_cell.length_c   1.000
_cell.angle_alpha   90.00
_cell.angle_beta   90.00
_cell.angle_gamma   90.00
#
_symmetry.space_group_name_H-M   'P 1'
#
loop_
_entity.id
_entity.type
_entity.pdbx_description
1 polymer ?
#
loop_
_entity_poly.entity_id
_entity_poly.type
_entity_poly.pdbx_seq_one_letter_code
_entity_poly.pdbx_strand_id
1 'polypeptide(L)'
;RNATNVPAQSLMLLNDPTIHRWAQAWGGRVNGMVDASDAERIERMFLTAFARGASEHEIAACLELLDEFRTIRERSQADITQQAALLEELNQQLLAIERPYREQLEGTRTTNPVVAPTPLHEWNFRDTDPNEESDLALTLSGDARRGTDGLELSGNGWAASETIPVALEARSMEAWVRLATLDQQGGGVMSLETPDGITFDAIVYGEQEPRRWLAGSNFFDRTLSFQGDDESEATERFVHLVWTYAADGTIRAYRDGELHGHGIRKSPLVSHAAGTTRVLLGLRHSPAGGNRLLRGTILSAALFDHDLSAEEVSRRQQLGPSHVTRSQLLAAMSPADREQWQLLSKRQDEAEARLSELRSAAGGTIDPADDWAQLALTLLNLKELMYVD
;
A
#
# COMPACT_ATOMS: atom_id res chain seq x y z
N ARG A 1 45.77 6.99 8.40
CA ARG A 1 44.82 6.64 9.48
C ARG A 1 43.94 7.87 9.67
N ASN A 2 42.76 7.91 9.04
CA ASN A 2 41.82 9.01 9.19
C ASN A 2 41.08 8.81 10.52
N ALA A 3 41.55 9.47 11.57
CA ALA A 3 40.86 9.51 12.85
C ALA A 3 39.87 10.67 12.79
N THR A 4 38.61 10.37 12.48
CA THR A 4 37.51 11.34 12.51
C THR A 4 36.94 11.42 13.93
N ASN A 5 37.28 12.48 14.66
CA ASN A 5 36.58 12.86 15.89
C ASN A 5 35.51 13.91 15.55
N VAL A 6 34.39 13.48 14.96
CA VAL A 6 33.27 14.40 14.68
C VAL A 6 32.78 14.99 16.01
N PRO A 7 32.82 16.32 16.23
CA PRO A 7 32.34 16.93 17.46
C PRO A 7 30.87 16.61 17.70
N ALA A 8 30.46 16.46 18.96
CA ALA A 8 29.09 16.08 19.31
C ALA A 8 28.02 17.04 18.74
N GLN A 9 28.37 18.31 18.54
CA GLN A 9 27.50 19.32 17.92
C GLN A 9 27.32 19.10 16.41
N SER A 10 28.38 18.71 15.70
CA SER A 10 28.32 18.36 14.27
C SER A 10 27.51 17.08 14.05
N LEU A 11 27.61 16.10 14.97
CA LEU A 11 26.77 14.90 14.94
C LEU A 11 25.29 15.21 15.26
N MET A 12 25.02 16.19 16.13
CA MET A 12 23.66 16.63 16.44
C MET A 12 23.00 17.28 15.21
N LEU A 13 23.71 18.17 14.50
CA LEU A 13 23.22 18.81 13.27
C LEU A 13 23.05 17.81 12.13
N LEU A 14 23.98 16.84 12.01
CA LEU A 14 23.92 15.80 10.99
C LEU A 14 22.68 14.92 11.12
N ASN A 15 22.17 14.71 12.34
CA ASN A 15 21.00 13.88 12.61
C ASN A 15 19.72 14.68 12.88
N ASP A 16 19.74 16.02 12.73
CA ASP A 16 18.58 16.86 13.02
C ASP A 16 17.53 16.77 11.89
N PRO A 17 16.28 16.35 12.18
CA PRO A 17 15.24 16.20 11.16
C PRO A 17 14.88 17.50 10.40
N THR A 18 15.12 18.65 11.01
CA THR A 18 14.93 19.96 10.38
C THR A 18 16.00 20.24 9.34
N ILE A 19 17.26 19.91 9.65
CA ILE A 19 18.37 20.02 8.70
C ILE A 19 18.15 19.09 7.50
N HIS A 20 17.71 17.85 7.73
CA HIS A 20 17.34 16.93 6.65
C HIS A 20 16.22 17.48 5.76
N ARG A 21 15.16 18.07 6.34
CA ARG A 21 14.09 18.70 5.54
C ARG A 21 14.59 19.87 4.71
N TRP A 22 15.48 20.71 5.25
CA TRP A 22 16.06 21.82 4.50
C TRP A 22 16.94 21.34 3.35
N ALA A 23 17.74 20.30 3.61
CA ALA A 23 18.58 19.67 2.58
C ALA A 23 17.71 19.06 1.46
N GLN A 24 16.63 18.34 1.79
CA GLN A 24 15.68 17.82 0.82
C GLN A 24 15.02 18.93 -0.02
N ALA A 25 14.50 19.96 0.64
CA ALA A 25 13.87 21.07 -0.07
C ALA A 25 14.86 21.81 -0.99
N TRP A 26 16.13 21.92 -0.58
CA TRP A 26 17.18 22.52 -1.40
C TRP A 26 17.57 21.62 -2.56
N GLY A 27 17.82 20.33 -2.32
CA GLY A 27 18.12 19.33 -3.34
C GLY A 27 17.07 19.29 -4.43
N GLY A 28 15.78 19.27 -4.06
CA GLY A 28 14.68 19.33 -5.03
C GLY A 28 14.70 20.59 -5.92
N ARG A 29 15.00 21.77 -5.35
CA ARG A 29 15.14 23.01 -6.13
C ARG A 29 16.33 22.96 -7.11
N VAL A 30 17.45 22.37 -6.68
CA VAL A 30 18.64 22.23 -7.54
C VAL A 30 18.40 21.22 -8.65
N ASN A 31 17.80 20.08 -8.32
CA ASN A 31 17.46 19.05 -9.30
C ASN A 31 16.51 19.59 -10.39
N GLY A 32 15.59 20.48 -10.02
CA GLY A 32 14.66 21.14 -10.96
C GLY A 32 15.31 22.14 -11.94
N MET A 33 16.62 22.38 -11.88
CA MET A 33 17.33 23.26 -12.82
C MET A 33 17.69 22.51 -14.12
N VAL A 34 16.67 22.21 -14.94
CA VAL A 34 16.77 21.29 -16.10
C VAL A 34 17.85 21.69 -17.11
N ASP A 35 18.07 22.99 -17.33
CA ASP A 35 19.04 23.50 -18.31
C ASP A 35 20.46 23.70 -17.76
N ALA A 36 20.69 23.48 -16.47
CA ALA A 36 21.98 23.67 -15.83
C ALA A 36 22.75 22.35 -15.71
N SER A 37 24.03 22.39 -16.05
CA SER A 37 24.99 21.30 -15.79
C SER A 37 25.21 21.10 -14.28
N ASP A 38 25.73 19.93 -13.90
CA ASP A 38 26.04 19.62 -12.49
C ASP A 38 27.00 20.65 -11.87
N ALA A 39 27.99 21.12 -12.63
CA ALA A 39 28.93 22.15 -12.18
C ALA A 39 28.23 23.50 -11.94
N GLU A 40 27.33 23.94 -12.83
CA GLU A 40 26.55 25.17 -12.65
C GLU A 40 25.59 25.08 -11.46
N ARG A 41 25.03 23.88 -11.22
CA ARG A 41 24.20 23.60 -10.05
C ARG A 41 25.01 23.71 -8.76
N ILE A 42 26.19 23.11 -8.71
CA ILE A 42 27.12 23.21 -7.58
C ILE A 42 27.52 24.67 -7.33
N GLU A 43 27.84 25.43 -8.38
CA GLU A 43 28.18 26.85 -8.28
C GLU A 43 27.05 27.65 -7.62
N ARG A 44 25.80 27.42 -8.04
CA ARG A 44 24.62 28.03 -7.40
C ARG A 44 24.46 27.60 -5.95
N MET A 45 24.80 26.35 -5.62
CA MET A 45 24.75 25.88 -4.24
C MET A 45 25.76 26.62 -3.36
N PHE A 46 26.98 26.82 -3.84
CA PHE A 46 28.02 27.57 -3.12
C PHE A 46 27.65 29.04 -2.93
N LEU A 47 27.12 29.68 -3.97
CA LEU A 47 26.61 31.06 -3.86
C LEU A 47 25.50 31.17 -2.81
N THR A 48 24.62 30.18 -2.73
CA THR A 48 23.52 30.15 -1.75
C THR A 48 24.02 29.90 -0.32
N ALA A 49 24.91 28.94 -0.13
CA ALA A 49 25.38 28.55 1.21
C ALA A 49 26.45 29.49 1.77
N PHE A 50 27.39 29.95 0.93
CA PHE A 50 28.61 30.64 1.37
C PHE A 50 28.74 32.07 0.83
N ALA A 51 27.79 32.54 0.00
CA ALA A 51 27.84 33.86 -0.63
C ALA A 51 29.11 34.11 -1.46
N ARG A 52 29.73 33.05 -1.98
CA ARG A 52 30.88 33.09 -2.91
C ARG A 52 30.77 31.96 -3.93
N GLY A 53 31.48 32.11 -5.04
CA GLY A 53 31.64 31.03 -6.02
C GLY A 53 32.47 29.87 -5.46
N ALA A 54 32.27 28.68 -6.03
CA ALA A 54 33.10 27.52 -5.75
C ALA A 54 34.43 27.64 -6.50
N SER A 55 35.51 27.20 -5.88
CA SER A 55 36.79 27.00 -6.59
C SER A 55 36.72 25.77 -7.50
N GLU A 56 37.60 25.67 -8.49
CA GLU A 56 37.68 24.50 -9.38
C GLU A 56 37.87 23.19 -8.59
N HIS A 57 38.64 23.22 -7.49
CA HIS A 57 38.84 22.07 -6.63
C HIS A 57 37.56 21.66 -5.86
N GLU A 58 36.80 22.63 -5.36
CA GLU A 58 35.53 22.37 -4.67
C GLU A 58 34.46 21.84 -5.61
N ILE A 59 34.39 22.35 -6.85
CA ILE A 59 33.52 21.81 -7.89
C ILE A 59 33.89 20.35 -8.17
N ALA A 60 35.18 20.07 -8.38
CA ALA A 60 35.64 18.70 -8.62
C ALA A 60 35.28 17.75 -7.47
N ALA A 61 35.54 18.15 -6.22
CA ALA A 61 35.21 17.33 -5.04
C ALA A 61 33.71 17.11 -4.88
N CYS A 62 32.87 18.11 -5.17
CA CYS A 62 31.41 17.96 -5.11
C CYS A 62 30.88 17.06 -6.23
N LEU A 63 31.49 17.11 -7.42
CA LEU A 63 31.14 16.21 -8.52
C LEU A 63 31.50 14.76 -8.20
N GLU A 64 32.68 14.51 -7.62
CA GLU A 64 33.08 13.18 -7.14
C GLU A 64 32.11 12.65 -6.09
N LEU A 65 31.76 13.47 -5.09
CA LEU A 65 30.81 13.08 -4.05
C LEU A 65 29.39 12.83 -4.61
N LEU A 66 28.95 13.61 -5.59
CA LEU A 66 27.67 13.41 -6.27
C LEU A 66 27.64 12.08 -7.04
N ASP A 67 28.76 11.70 -7.66
CA ASP A 67 28.90 10.40 -8.34
C ASP A 67 28.89 9.22 -7.35
N GLU A 68 29.50 9.39 -6.18
CA GLU A 68 29.40 8.41 -5.08
C GLU A 68 27.95 8.22 -4.62
N PHE A 69 27.20 9.31 -4.41
CA PHE A 69 25.78 9.22 -4.03
C PHE A 69 24.93 8.54 -5.10
N ARG A 70 25.15 8.88 -6.38
CA ARG A 70 24.50 8.20 -7.52
C ARG A 70 24.78 6.70 -7.51
N THR A 71 26.04 6.31 -7.33
CA THR A 71 26.46 4.91 -7.27
C THR A 71 25.78 4.16 -6.11
N ILE A 72 25.71 4.76 -4.93
CA ILE A 72 25.04 4.18 -3.76
C ILE A 72 23.53 4.00 -4.03
N ARG A 73 22.89 5.02 -4.63
CA ARG A 73 21.48 5.00 -4.97
C ARG A 73 21.16 3.92 -6.01
N GLU A 74 21.94 3.87 -7.08
CA GLU A 74 21.78 2.87 -8.15
C GLU A 74 21.97 1.45 -7.63
N ARG A 75 22.96 1.23 -6.76
CA ARG A 75 23.16 -0.06 -6.09
C ARG A 75 21.96 -0.43 -5.20
N SER A 76 21.47 0.52 -4.40
CA SER A 76 20.31 0.30 -3.53
C SER A 76 19.06 -0.04 -4.35
N GLN A 77 18.85 0.66 -5.46
CA GLN A 77 17.76 0.38 -6.40
C GLN A 77 17.91 -1.00 -7.04
N ALA A 78 19.12 -1.38 -7.47
CA ALA A 78 19.40 -2.69 -8.05
C ALA A 78 19.13 -3.82 -7.04
N ASP A 79 19.57 -3.68 -5.79
CA ASP A 79 19.33 -4.64 -4.70
C ASP A 79 17.83 -4.82 -4.43
N ILE A 80 17.05 -3.71 -4.39
CA ILE A 80 15.59 -3.74 -4.24
C ILE A 80 14.93 -4.45 -5.43
N THR A 81 15.30 -4.10 -6.66
CA THR A 81 14.75 -4.71 -7.87
C THR A 81 15.05 -6.21 -7.91
N GLN A 82 16.27 -6.62 -7.54
CA GLN A 82 16.67 -8.02 -7.49
C GLN A 82 15.86 -8.81 -6.44
N GLN A 83 15.71 -8.26 -5.24
CA GLN A 83 14.92 -8.92 -4.18
C GLN A 83 13.43 -9.01 -4.54
N ALA A 84 12.87 -7.96 -5.17
CA ALA A 84 11.49 -7.99 -5.65
C ALA A 84 11.28 -9.09 -6.72
N ALA A 85 12.23 -9.26 -7.64
CA ALA A 85 12.16 -10.31 -8.66
C ALA A 85 12.23 -11.72 -8.05
N LEU A 86 13.09 -11.93 -7.05
CA LEU A 86 13.16 -13.19 -6.30
C LEU A 86 11.83 -13.51 -5.59
N LEU A 87 11.21 -12.50 -4.96
CA LEU A 87 9.95 -12.66 -4.27
C LEU A 87 8.83 -13.07 -5.23
N GLU A 88 8.78 -12.46 -6.42
CA GLU A 88 7.83 -12.82 -7.47
C GLU A 88 8.06 -14.27 -7.94
N GLU A 89 9.30 -14.68 -8.17
CA GLU A 89 9.63 -16.05 -8.56
C GLU A 89 9.16 -17.08 -7.50
N LEU A 90 9.45 -16.83 -6.22
CA LEU A 90 9.02 -17.70 -5.12
C LEU A 90 7.50 -17.81 -5.04
N ASN A 91 6.80 -16.68 -5.23
CA ASN A 91 5.35 -16.63 -5.23
C ASN A 91 4.74 -17.47 -6.38
N GLN A 92 5.29 -17.36 -7.59
CA GLN A 92 4.86 -18.18 -8.72
C GLN A 92 5.08 -19.69 -8.47
N GLN A 93 6.20 -20.06 -7.83
CA GLN A 93 6.46 -21.45 -7.46
C GLN A 93 5.48 -21.98 -6.42
N LEU A 94 5.14 -21.17 -5.40
CA LEU A 94 4.13 -21.54 -4.40
C LEU A 94 2.76 -21.71 -5.04
N LEU A 95 2.31 -20.75 -5.85
CA LEU A 95 1.05 -20.81 -6.60
C LEU A 95 0.94 -22.10 -7.43
N ALA A 96 2.02 -22.51 -8.09
CA ALA A 96 2.05 -23.71 -8.90
C ALA A 96 1.84 -25.01 -8.08
N ILE A 97 2.35 -25.05 -6.83
CA ILE A 97 2.14 -26.18 -5.92
C ILE A 97 0.72 -26.18 -5.36
N GLU A 98 0.19 -25.01 -5.01
CA GLU A 98 -1.12 -24.86 -4.37
C GLU A 98 -2.29 -25.16 -5.30
N ARG A 99 -2.18 -24.76 -6.58
CA ARG A 99 -3.27 -24.83 -7.58
C ARG A 99 -4.01 -26.18 -7.64
N PRO A 100 -3.37 -27.35 -7.82
CA PRO A 100 -4.09 -28.62 -7.95
C PRO A 100 -4.87 -29.01 -6.68
N TYR A 101 -4.32 -28.71 -5.50
CA TYR A 101 -4.99 -29.01 -4.23
C TYR A 101 -6.18 -28.09 -3.99
N ARG A 102 -6.07 -26.83 -4.41
CA ARG A 102 -7.15 -25.86 -4.36
C ARG A 102 -8.31 -26.28 -5.26
N GLU A 103 -8.05 -26.58 -6.52
CA GLU A 103 -9.08 -27.05 -7.48
C GLU A 103 -9.82 -28.30 -6.94
N GLN A 104 -9.10 -29.23 -6.32
CA GLN A 104 -9.69 -30.41 -5.68
C GLN A 104 -10.61 -30.05 -4.51
N LEU A 105 -10.16 -29.16 -3.62
CA LEU A 105 -10.93 -28.76 -2.44
C LEU A 105 -12.17 -27.93 -2.82
N GLU A 106 -12.08 -27.16 -3.91
CA GLU A 106 -13.17 -26.35 -4.43
C GLU A 106 -14.21 -27.20 -5.16
N GLY A 107 -13.79 -28.17 -5.98
CA GLY A 107 -14.68 -29.10 -6.68
C GLY A 107 -15.44 -30.07 -5.77
N THR A 108 -15.02 -30.23 -4.50
CA THR A 108 -15.69 -31.10 -3.52
C THR A 108 -16.81 -30.37 -2.75
N ARG A 109 -16.96 -29.04 -2.91
CA ARG A 109 -18.08 -28.31 -2.30
C ARG A 109 -19.40 -28.71 -3.00
N THR A 110 -20.24 -29.46 -2.30
CA THR A 110 -21.66 -29.61 -2.66
C THR A 110 -22.35 -28.25 -2.57
N THR A 111 -22.53 -27.58 -3.71
CA THR A 111 -23.28 -26.33 -3.81
C THR A 111 -24.76 -26.66 -3.75
N ASN A 112 -25.42 -26.36 -2.63
CA ASN A 112 -26.78 -25.83 -2.77
C ASN A 112 -26.62 -24.51 -3.53
N PRO A 113 -27.36 -24.26 -4.62
CA PRO A 113 -27.22 -23.01 -5.36
C PRO A 113 -27.69 -21.85 -4.48
N VAL A 114 -26.73 -21.13 -3.88
CA VAL A 114 -26.98 -19.88 -3.17
C VAL A 114 -27.15 -18.81 -4.23
N VAL A 115 -28.37 -18.27 -4.37
CA VAL A 115 -28.66 -17.16 -5.28
C VAL A 115 -28.35 -15.85 -4.56
N ALA A 116 -27.14 -15.33 -4.76
CA ALA A 116 -26.69 -14.05 -4.22
C ALA A 116 -26.81 -12.94 -5.29
N PRO A 117 -26.88 -11.65 -4.89
CA PRO A 117 -26.89 -10.54 -5.84
C PRO A 117 -25.61 -10.52 -6.68
N THR A 118 -25.75 -10.11 -7.94
CA THR A 118 -24.62 -9.96 -8.88
C THR A 118 -23.94 -8.61 -8.66
N PRO A 119 -22.61 -8.58 -8.47
CA PRO A 119 -21.85 -7.34 -8.41
C PRO A 119 -21.88 -6.56 -9.73
N LEU A 120 -21.78 -5.23 -9.67
CA LEU A 120 -21.46 -4.39 -10.82
C LEU A 120 -20.03 -4.68 -11.31
N HIS A 121 -19.09 -4.80 -10.36
CA HIS A 121 -17.72 -5.22 -10.61
C HIS A 121 -17.28 -6.17 -9.50
N GLU A 122 -16.58 -7.24 -9.87
CA GLU A 122 -16.01 -8.21 -8.93
C GLU A 122 -14.55 -8.46 -9.30
N TRP A 123 -13.70 -8.55 -8.29
CA TRP A 123 -12.29 -8.90 -8.42
C TRP A 123 -12.02 -10.08 -7.50
N ASN A 124 -11.68 -11.22 -8.09
CA ASN A 124 -11.17 -12.36 -7.34
C ASN A 124 -9.66 -12.47 -7.59
N PHE A 125 -8.86 -12.27 -6.53
CA PHE A 125 -7.40 -12.29 -6.63
C PHE A 125 -6.83 -13.70 -6.52
N ARG A 126 -7.67 -14.73 -6.39
CA ARG A 126 -7.27 -16.13 -6.39
C ARG A 126 -7.58 -16.87 -7.68
N ASP A 127 -8.46 -16.34 -8.53
CA ASP A 127 -8.74 -16.98 -9.81
C ASP A 127 -7.55 -16.77 -10.74
N THR A 128 -7.03 -17.89 -11.23
CA THR A 128 -5.79 -17.96 -12.01
C THR A 128 -6.02 -17.84 -13.51
N ASP A 129 -7.24 -17.57 -13.98
CA ASP A 129 -7.45 -17.24 -15.40
C ASP A 129 -7.01 -15.78 -15.60
N PRO A 130 -5.85 -15.53 -16.25
CA PRO A 130 -5.44 -14.17 -16.56
C PRO A 130 -6.38 -13.50 -17.57
N ASN A 131 -7.33 -14.23 -18.16
CA ASN A 131 -8.36 -13.72 -19.05
C ASN A 131 -9.70 -13.41 -18.35
N GLU A 132 -9.89 -13.82 -17.08
CA GLU A 132 -11.02 -13.37 -16.24
C GLU A 132 -10.60 -12.14 -15.44
N GLU A 133 -10.14 -11.10 -16.13
CA GLU A 133 -10.13 -9.78 -15.51
C GLU A 133 -11.56 -9.25 -15.47
N SER A 134 -11.95 -8.74 -14.31
CA SER A 134 -13.11 -7.86 -14.17
C SER A 134 -13.18 -6.88 -15.35
N ASP A 135 -14.37 -6.57 -15.85
CA ASP A 135 -14.57 -5.55 -16.90
C ASP A 135 -13.90 -4.20 -16.56
N LEU A 136 -13.59 -3.97 -15.28
CA LEU A 136 -12.82 -2.85 -14.79
C LEU A 136 -11.44 -3.31 -14.27
N ALA A 137 -10.43 -3.26 -15.15
CA ALA A 137 -9.06 -3.68 -14.84
C ALA A 137 -8.42 -2.85 -13.71
N LEU A 138 -7.55 -3.51 -12.93
CA LEU A 138 -6.81 -2.91 -11.82
C LEU A 138 -5.32 -2.79 -12.15
N THR A 139 -4.78 -1.58 -12.00
CA THR A 139 -3.34 -1.32 -12.05
C THR A 139 -2.74 -1.47 -10.65
N LEU A 140 -1.79 -2.40 -10.49
CA LEU A 140 -1.02 -2.55 -9.26
C LEU A 140 0.04 -1.44 -9.16
N SER A 141 0.19 -0.86 -7.98
CA SER A 141 1.10 0.24 -7.69
C SER A 141 1.86 -0.02 -6.39
N GLY A 142 3.03 0.61 -6.27
CA GLY A 142 3.92 0.39 -5.13
C GLY A 142 4.43 -1.05 -5.13
N ASP A 143 4.18 -1.78 -4.06
CA ASP A 143 4.58 -3.18 -3.92
C ASP A 143 3.43 -4.18 -3.83
N ALA A 144 2.24 -3.74 -4.26
CA ALA A 144 1.10 -4.62 -4.39
C ALA A 144 1.40 -5.72 -5.41
N ARG A 145 1.07 -6.95 -5.04
CA ARG A 145 1.29 -8.13 -5.89
C ARG A 145 0.15 -9.12 -5.71
N ARG A 146 -0.10 -9.93 -6.73
CA ARG A 146 -1.01 -11.08 -6.61
C ARG A 146 -0.22 -12.24 -6.02
N GLY A 147 -0.53 -12.60 -4.78
CA GLY A 147 0.07 -13.71 -4.06
C GLY A 147 -0.79 -14.98 -4.06
N THR A 148 -0.35 -15.99 -3.33
CA THR A 148 -1.10 -17.26 -3.16
C THR A 148 -2.45 -17.07 -2.46
N ASP A 149 -2.49 -16.15 -1.51
CA ASP A 149 -3.66 -15.93 -0.68
C ASP A 149 -4.62 -14.86 -1.24
N GLY A 150 -4.18 -14.03 -2.20
CA GLY A 150 -4.94 -12.92 -2.82
C GLY A 150 -4.05 -11.74 -3.19
N LEU A 151 -4.59 -10.52 -3.25
CA LEU A 151 -3.83 -9.28 -3.40
C LEU A 151 -3.07 -8.98 -2.10
N GLU A 152 -1.75 -9.15 -2.12
CA GLU A 152 -0.86 -8.95 -0.97
C GLU A 152 -0.36 -7.50 -0.92
N LEU A 153 -0.46 -6.90 0.27
CA LEU A 153 -0.21 -5.49 0.54
C LEU A 153 0.67 -5.35 1.78
N SER A 154 1.91 -4.89 1.62
CA SER A 154 2.86 -4.76 2.74
C SER A 154 2.69 -3.49 3.58
N GLY A 155 1.81 -2.57 3.12
CA GLY A 155 1.73 -1.18 3.58
C GLY A 155 2.39 -0.16 2.65
N ASN A 156 2.94 -0.59 1.51
CA ASN A 156 3.52 0.30 0.49
C ASN A 156 2.87 0.14 -0.90
N GLY A 157 1.85 -0.72 -1.00
CA GLY A 157 1.25 -1.14 -2.25
C GLY A 157 -0.26 -0.93 -2.24
N TRP A 158 -0.83 -0.71 -3.42
CA TRP A 158 -2.27 -0.64 -3.63
C TRP A 158 -2.60 -1.02 -5.07
N ALA A 159 -3.89 -1.27 -5.34
CA ALA A 159 -4.42 -1.42 -6.69
C ALA A 159 -5.43 -0.30 -6.96
N ALA A 160 -5.48 0.19 -8.20
CA ALA A 160 -6.41 1.22 -8.62
C ALA A 160 -7.06 0.87 -9.95
N SER A 161 -8.35 1.14 -10.08
CA SER A 161 -9.06 1.01 -11.36
C SER A 161 -8.99 2.28 -12.20
N GLU A 162 -9.42 2.18 -13.47
CA GLU A 162 -9.93 3.34 -14.19
C GLU A 162 -11.24 3.86 -13.58
N THR A 163 -11.75 4.99 -14.08
CA THR A 163 -13.03 5.54 -13.62
C THR A 163 -14.21 4.67 -14.04
N ILE A 164 -15.14 4.44 -13.12
CA ILE A 164 -16.34 3.64 -13.30
C ILE A 164 -17.29 4.37 -14.27
N PRO A 165 -17.75 3.73 -15.37
CA PRO A 165 -18.52 4.41 -16.42
C PRO A 165 -20.00 4.63 -16.08
N VAL A 166 -20.46 4.20 -14.90
CA VAL A 166 -21.85 4.35 -14.44
C VAL A 166 -21.93 5.27 -13.24
N ALA A 167 -23.07 5.95 -13.07
CA ALA A 167 -23.32 6.76 -11.89
C ALA A 167 -23.65 5.87 -10.68
N LEU A 168 -23.18 6.27 -9.49
CA LEU A 168 -23.46 5.58 -8.24
C LEU A 168 -24.16 6.54 -7.27
N GLU A 169 -25.37 6.18 -6.86
CA GLU A 169 -26.08 6.83 -5.76
C GLU A 169 -25.99 5.92 -4.53
N ALA A 170 -27.03 5.12 -4.28
CA ALA A 170 -26.95 3.99 -3.35
C ALA A 170 -25.97 2.95 -3.90
N ARG A 171 -25.19 2.32 -3.02
CA ARG A 171 -24.11 1.42 -3.42
C ARG A 171 -23.66 0.55 -2.25
N SER A 172 -22.96 -0.54 -2.54
CA SER A 172 -22.33 -1.36 -1.52
C SER A 172 -20.92 -1.78 -1.93
N MET A 173 -20.00 -1.76 -0.97
CA MET A 173 -18.63 -2.26 -1.14
C MET A 173 -18.47 -3.53 -0.30
N GLU A 174 -17.99 -4.59 -0.93
CA GLU A 174 -17.71 -5.88 -0.30
C GLU A 174 -16.22 -6.20 -0.42
N ALA A 175 -15.62 -6.72 0.64
CA ALA A 175 -14.25 -7.23 0.61
C ALA A 175 -14.07 -8.43 1.54
N TRP A 176 -13.27 -9.39 1.11
CA TRP A 176 -12.73 -10.45 1.95
C TRP A 176 -11.29 -10.14 2.28
N VAL A 177 -10.99 -9.85 3.54
CA VAL A 177 -9.67 -9.32 3.95
C VAL A 177 -9.09 -10.08 5.13
N ARG A 178 -7.78 -10.29 5.10
CA ARG A 178 -6.97 -10.74 6.25
C ARG A 178 -5.91 -9.68 6.52
N LEU A 179 -5.84 -9.16 7.73
CA LEU A 179 -4.83 -8.19 8.16
C LEU A 179 -3.50 -8.91 8.46
N ALA A 180 -2.38 -8.26 8.12
CA ALA A 180 -1.06 -8.77 8.50
C ALA A 180 -0.79 -8.61 10.01
N THR A 181 -1.39 -7.60 10.63
CA THR A 181 -1.33 -7.30 12.06
C THR A 181 -2.56 -6.49 12.48
N LEU A 182 -2.98 -6.61 13.73
CA LEU A 182 -3.98 -5.72 14.33
C LEU A 182 -3.36 -4.38 14.77
N ASP A 183 -2.03 -4.33 14.89
CA ASP A 183 -1.26 -3.11 15.18
C ASP A 183 -0.95 -2.36 13.87
N GLN A 184 -2.01 -1.81 13.28
CA GLN A 184 -1.95 -0.90 12.14
C GLN A 184 -3.12 0.08 12.22
N GLN A 185 -2.97 1.25 11.58
CA GLN A 185 -3.96 2.32 11.68
C GLN A 185 -4.17 2.97 10.31
N GLY A 186 -5.43 3.24 9.96
CA GLY A 186 -5.83 4.05 8.83
C GLY A 186 -5.83 3.36 7.47
N GLY A 187 -5.42 2.10 7.38
CA GLY A 187 -5.41 1.35 6.12
C GLY A 187 -6.81 1.25 5.50
N GLY A 188 -6.93 1.62 4.21
CA GLY A 188 -8.15 1.42 3.43
C GLY A 188 -8.17 0.04 2.79
N VAL A 189 -9.23 -0.74 3.07
CA VAL A 189 -9.43 -2.06 2.44
C VAL A 189 -9.92 -1.87 1.01
N MET A 190 -11.05 -1.18 0.85
CA MET A 190 -11.64 -0.83 -0.42
C MET A 190 -12.17 0.60 -0.33
N SER A 191 -11.88 1.40 -1.33
CA SER A 191 -12.28 2.81 -1.39
C SER A 191 -12.88 3.15 -2.75
N LEU A 192 -13.88 4.03 -2.73
CA LEU A 192 -14.37 4.76 -3.89
C LEU A 192 -13.89 6.20 -3.76
N GLU A 193 -13.14 6.69 -4.73
CA GLU A 193 -12.64 8.06 -4.70
C GLU A 193 -12.80 8.79 -6.03
N THR A 194 -12.89 10.12 -5.98
CA THR A 194 -12.59 10.97 -7.12
C THR A 194 -11.10 10.85 -7.49
N PRO A 195 -10.69 11.01 -8.76
CA PRO A 195 -9.29 10.85 -9.17
C PRO A 195 -8.28 11.76 -8.44
N ASP A 196 -8.74 12.90 -7.91
CA ASP A 196 -7.94 13.82 -7.09
C ASP A 196 -7.79 13.38 -5.62
N GLY A 197 -8.46 12.31 -5.20
CA GLY A 197 -8.46 11.76 -3.85
C GLY A 197 -9.16 12.62 -2.81
N ILE A 198 -9.83 13.70 -3.21
CA ILE A 198 -10.46 14.66 -2.27
C ILE A 198 -11.74 14.07 -1.70
N THR A 199 -12.61 13.54 -2.55
CA THR A 199 -13.89 12.96 -2.14
C THR A 199 -13.78 11.47 -2.19
N PHE A 200 -14.00 10.80 -1.06
CA PHE A 200 -13.94 9.35 -0.99
C PHE A 200 -14.89 8.76 0.06
N ASP A 201 -15.22 7.49 -0.13
CA ASP A 201 -15.81 6.60 0.86
C ASP A 201 -15.02 5.31 0.91
N ALA A 202 -14.74 4.79 2.09
CA ALA A 202 -13.87 3.63 2.25
C ALA A 202 -14.28 2.71 3.40
N ILE A 203 -13.97 1.42 3.26
CA ILE A 203 -13.87 0.48 4.37
C ILE A 203 -12.47 0.67 4.99
N VAL A 204 -12.41 1.17 6.22
CA VAL A 204 -11.15 1.55 6.87
C VAL A 204 -10.96 0.81 8.19
N TYR A 205 -9.70 0.46 8.47
CA TYR A 205 -9.30 -0.13 9.74
C TYR A 205 -8.56 0.86 10.64
N GLY A 206 -8.99 1.00 11.89
CA GLY A 206 -8.20 1.59 12.97
C GLY A 206 -8.00 3.11 12.93
N GLU A 207 -8.63 3.86 12.02
CA GLU A 207 -8.34 5.30 11.82
C GLU A 207 -8.73 6.18 13.02
N GLN A 208 -10.02 6.23 13.38
CA GLN A 208 -10.52 7.02 14.53
C GLN A 208 -10.56 6.20 15.82
N GLU A 209 -10.92 4.93 15.70
CA GLU A 209 -11.01 3.99 16.81
C GLU A 209 -10.01 2.86 16.54
N PRO A 210 -8.93 2.74 17.34
CA PRO A 210 -7.95 1.67 17.17
C PRO A 210 -8.63 0.31 17.16
N ARG A 211 -8.15 -0.58 16.29
CA ARG A 211 -8.63 -1.96 16.10
C ARG A 211 -10.08 -2.11 15.62
N ARG A 212 -10.79 -1.04 15.26
CA ARG A 212 -12.18 -1.12 14.76
C ARG A 212 -12.29 -0.82 13.27
N TRP A 213 -13.32 -1.41 12.66
CA TRP A 213 -13.74 -1.10 11.31
C TRP A 213 -14.63 0.15 11.31
N LEU A 214 -14.45 1.02 10.31
CA LEU A 214 -15.24 2.25 10.18
C LEU A 214 -15.47 2.62 8.71
N ALA A 215 -16.49 3.45 8.48
CA ALA A 215 -16.73 4.09 7.18
C ALA A 215 -15.86 5.35 7.07
N GLY A 216 -14.75 5.23 6.34
CA GLY A 216 -13.85 6.35 6.10
C GLY A 216 -14.46 7.31 5.09
N SER A 217 -14.29 8.61 5.32
CA SER A 217 -14.73 9.65 4.40
C SER A 217 -13.87 10.90 4.53
N ASN A 218 -13.86 11.72 3.48
CA ASN A 218 -13.17 13.00 3.46
C ASN A 218 -13.59 13.86 4.67
N PHE A 219 -12.61 14.40 5.41
CA PHE A 219 -12.81 15.16 6.65
C PHE A 219 -13.73 14.51 7.70
N PHE A 220 -13.94 13.19 7.63
CA PHE A 220 -14.91 12.45 8.44
C PHE A 220 -16.37 12.88 8.21
N ASP A 221 -16.71 13.49 7.08
CA ASP A 221 -18.03 14.07 6.80
C ASP A 221 -19.17 13.06 6.95
N ARG A 222 -18.92 11.79 6.60
CA ARG A 222 -19.87 10.67 6.71
C ARG A 222 -19.48 9.63 7.77
N THR A 223 -18.41 9.89 8.52
CA THR A 223 -17.87 8.97 9.52
C THR A 223 -18.47 9.22 10.90
N LEU A 224 -19.06 8.16 11.47
CA LEU A 224 -19.42 8.03 12.88
C LEU A 224 -19.00 6.62 13.33
N SER A 225 -18.85 6.44 14.64
CA SER A 225 -18.64 5.11 15.20
C SER A 225 -19.88 4.24 14.94
N PHE A 226 -19.66 3.02 14.46
CA PHE A 226 -20.70 1.99 14.42
C PHE A 226 -20.98 1.37 15.80
N GLN A 227 -20.15 1.65 16.82
CA GLN A 227 -20.12 0.94 18.10
C GLN A 227 -19.98 -0.58 17.93
N GLY A 228 -19.23 -1.00 16.90
CA GLY A 228 -18.86 -2.40 16.69
C GLY A 228 -17.73 -2.85 17.62
N ASP A 229 -17.59 -4.16 17.77
CA ASP A 229 -16.53 -4.77 18.57
C ASP A 229 -15.15 -4.58 17.93
N ASP A 230 -14.10 -4.64 18.77
CA ASP A 230 -12.72 -4.63 18.30
C ASP A 230 -12.42 -5.88 17.45
N GLU A 231 -11.67 -5.71 16.36
CA GLU A 231 -11.23 -6.83 15.54
C GLU A 231 -10.18 -7.68 16.27
N SER A 232 -10.34 -9.00 16.16
CA SER A 232 -9.51 -9.98 16.86
C SER A 232 -9.13 -11.20 16.01
N GLU A 233 -9.80 -11.44 14.87
CA GLU A 233 -9.65 -12.67 14.08
C GLU A 233 -9.08 -12.40 12.68
N ALA A 234 -9.09 -11.14 12.21
CA ALA A 234 -8.66 -10.79 10.87
C ALA A 234 -7.17 -11.07 10.60
N THR A 235 -6.34 -11.36 11.62
CA THR A 235 -4.97 -11.87 11.42
C THR A 235 -4.89 -13.37 11.15
N GLU A 236 -5.91 -14.12 11.54
CA GLU A 236 -5.93 -15.59 11.50
C GLU A 236 -6.70 -16.11 10.29
N ARG A 237 -7.74 -15.37 9.86
CA ARG A 237 -8.59 -15.74 8.72
C ARG A 237 -9.01 -14.52 7.91
N PHE A 238 -9.52 -14.79 6.71
CA PHE A 238 -10.28 -13.79 5.98
C PHE A 238 -11.60 -13.51 6.70
N VAL A 239 -11.88 -12.24 6.94
CA VAL A 239 -13.19 -11.74 7.40
C VAL A 239 -13.94 -11.15 6.22
N HIS A 240 -15.25 -11.38 6.17
CA HIS A 240 -16.12 -10.78 5.17
C HIS A 240 -16.60 -9.43 5.67
N LEU A 241 -16.36 -8.37 4.90
CA LEU A 241 -16.80 -7.02 5.23
C LEU A 241 -17.70 -6.49 4.12
N VAL A 242 -18.86 -5.94 4.47
CA VAL A 242 -19.76 -5.26 3.52
C VAL A 242 -20.23 -3.94 4.08
N TRP A 243 -19.91 -2.83 3.40
CA TRP A 243 -20.39 -1.51 3.74
C TRP A 243 -21.47 -1.12 2.73
N THR A 244 -22.68 -0.87 3.22
CA THR A 244 -23.81 -0.48 2.37
C THR A 244 -24.13 0.99 2.60
N TYR A 245 -24.43 1.71 1.52
CA TYR A 245 -24.69 3.14 1.49
C TYR A 245 -26.08 3.37 0.87
N ALA A 246 -27.05 3.67 1.72
CA ALA A 246 -28.41 3.98 1.31
C ALA A 246 -28.50 5.39 0.71
N ALA A 247 -29.41 5.60 -0.24
CA ALA A 247 -29.62 6.89 -0.89
C ALA A 247 -29.94 8.04 0.10
N ASP A 248 -30.51 7.72 1.27
CA ASP A 248 -30.79 8.73 2.30
C ASP A 248 -29.53 9.16 3.10
N GLY A 249 -28.38 8.49 2.91
CA GLY A 249 -27.14 8.72 3.64
C GLY A 249 -26.92 7.76 4.81
N THR A 250 -27.78 6.78 5.02
CA THR A 250 -27.55 5.71 6.00
C THR A 250 -26.44 4.79 5.52
N ILE A 251 -25.44 4.58 6.37
CA ILE A 251 -24.35 3.63 6.13
C ILE A 251 -24.48 2.48 7.13
N ARG A 252 -24.37 1.24 6.65
CA ARG A 252 -24.35 0.04 7.50
C ARG A 252 -23.07 -0.74 7.26
N ALA A 253 -22.59 -1.33 8.33
CA ALA A 253 -21.42 -2.18 8.38
C ALA A 253 -21.88 -3.61 8.63
N TYR A 254 -21.36 -4.57 7.87
CA TYR A 254 -21.58 -6.00 8.12
C TYR A 254 -20.24 -6.72 8.22
N ARG A 255 -20.16 -7.67 9.15
CA ARG A 255 -19.03 -8.59 9.33
C ARG A 255 -19.55 -10.02 9.32
N ASP A 256 -18.99 -10.85 8.44
CA ASP A 256 -19.37 -12.26 8.27
C ASP A 256 -20.89 -12.47 8.09
N GLY A 257 -21.52 -11.61 7.29
CA GLY A 257 -22.94 -11.70 6.98
C GLY A 257 -23.88 -11.03 7.98
N GLU A 258 -23.36 -10.62 9.15
CA GLU A 258 -24.14 -10.06 10.25
C GLU A 258 -23.86 -8.56 10.43
N LEU A 259 -24.84 -7.81 10.96
CA LEU A 259 -24.67 -6.37 11.20
C LEU A 259 -23.58 -6.14 12.26
N HIS A 260 -22.60 -5.30 11.94
CA HIS A 260 -21.49 -4.94 12.82
C HIS A 260 -21.77 -3.60 13.50
N GLY A 261 -22.27 -3.66 14.74
CA GLY A 261 -22.70 -2.48 15.49
C GLY A 261 -24.09 -1.98 15.05
N HIS A 262 -24.24 -0.67 14.83
CA HIS A 262 -25.48 -0.04 14.38
C HIS A 262 -25.28 0.81 13.13
N GLY A 263 -26.32 1.01 12.31
CA GLY A 263 -26.26 1.94 11.18
C GLY A 263 -25.96 3.38 11.62
N ILE A 264 -25.28 4.14 10.75
CA ILE A 264 -24.91 5.54 11.01
C ILE A 264 -25.45 6.45 9.90
N ARG A 265 -25.69 7.72 10.23
CA ARG A 265 -26.05 8.75 9.25
C ARG A 265 -25.64 10.12 9.78
N LYS A 266 -24.57 10.68 9.21
CA LYS A 266 -24.03 12.00 9.62
C LYS A 266 -24.40 13.13 8.67
N SER A 267 -24.39 12.83 7.37
CA SER A 267 -24.70 13.77 6.31
C SER A 267 -25.48 13.05 5.19
N PRO A 268 -26.01 13.78 4.20
CA PRO A 268 -26.44 13.17 2.95
C PRO A 268 -25.32 12.37 2.29
N LEU A 269 -25.70 11.38 1.48
CA LEU A 269 -24.76 10.60 0.67
C LEU A 269 -24.15 11.47 -0.43
N VAL A 270 -22.89 11.20 -0.78
CA VAL A 270 -22.29 11.76 -1.99
C VAL A 270 -22.70 10.88 -3.18
N SER A 271 -23.31 11.51 -4.18
CA SER A 271 -23.57 10.89 -5.48
C SER A 271 -22.33 11.01 -6.37
N HIS A 272 -22.01 9.94 -7.08
CA HIS A 272 -20.90 9.88 -8.02
C HIS A 272 -21.45 9.86 -9.44
N ALA A 273 -21.09 10.83 -10.26
CA ALA A 273 -21.47 10.82 -11.67
C ALA A 273 -20.66 9.77 -12.45
N ALA A 274 -21.21 9.28 -13.55
CA ALA A 274 -20.51 8.39 -14.47
C ALA A 274 -19.13 8.97 -14.87
N GLY A 275 -18.08 8.15 -14.77
CA GLY A 275 -16.72 8.51 -15.15
C GLY A 275 -15.99 9.41 -14.14
N THR A 276 -16.53 9.65 -12.94
CA THR A 276 -15.93 10.57 -11.96
C THR A 276 -15.32 9.89 -10.74
N THR A 277 -15.41 8.57 -10.63
CA THR A 277 -14.98 7.82 -9.44
C THR A 277 -14.29 6.54 -9.84
N ARG A 278 -13.28 6.14 -9.08
CA ARG A 278 -12.54 4.88 -9.27
C ARG A 278 -12.50 4.08 -7.98
N VAL A 279 -12.19 2.80 -8.10
CA VAL A 279 -11.93 1.90 -6.97
C VAL A 279 -10.45 1.93 -6.62
N LEU A 280 -10.14 1.96 -5.33
CA LEU A 280 -8.84 1.62 -4.77
C LEU A 280 -8.97 0.39 -3.87
N LEU A 281 -7.95 -0.46 -3.90
CA LEU A 281 -7.78 -1.57 -2.96
C LEU A 281 -6.45 -1.42 -2.24
N GLY A 282 -6.46 -1.48 -0.91
CA GLY A 282 -5.27 -1.31 -0.09
C GLY A 282 -4.85 0.14 0.18
N LEU A 283 -5.61 1.14 -0.30
CA LEU A 283 -5.37 2.56 -0.06
C LEU A 283 -6.66 3.29 0.30
N ARG A 284 -6.64 4.06 1.40
CA ARG A 284 -7.80 4.84 1.88
C ARG A 284 -8.23 5.94 0.91
N HIS A 285 -7.26 6.72 0.42
CA HIS A 285 -7.46 7.70 -0.65
C HIS A 285 -6.10 8.19 -1.16
N SER A 286 -6.10 8.75 -2.37
CA SER A 286 -4.93 9.35 -3.02
C SER A 286 -4.59 10.74 -2.43
N PRO A 287 -3.33 11.20 -2.56
CA PRO A 287 -2.16 10.41 -2.96
C PRO A 287 -1.77 9.37 -1.91
N ALA A 288 -1.08 8.31 -2.33
CA ALA A 288 -0.55 7.30 -1.42
C ALA A 288 0.47 7.90 -0.44
N GLY A 289 0.48 7.41 0.80
CA GLY A 289 1.42 7.82 1.84
C GLY A 289 0.80 7.92 3.24
N GLY A 290 1.66 8.17 4.24
CA GLY A 290 1.26 8.23 5.64
C GLY A 290 0.64 6.92 6.13
N ASN A 291 -0.42 7.01 6.93
CA ASN A 291 -1.13 5.86 7.50
C ASN A 291 -2.32 5.37 6.63
N ARG A 292 -2.30 5.62 5.32
CA ARG A 292 -3.45 5.34 4.42
C ARG A 292 -3.42 3.94 3.80
N LEU A 293 -2.25 3.30 3.81
CA LEU A 293 -2.00 2.03 3.14
C LEU A 293 -2.29 0.86 4.08
N LEU A 294 -2.92 -0.18 3.54
CA LEU A 294 -3.26 -1.39 4.29
C LEU A 294 -2.06 -2.35 4.35
N ARG A 295 -1.89 -3.00 5.50
CA ARG A 295 -1.01 -4.18 5.66
C ARG A 295 -1.88 -5.43 5.77
N GLY A 296 -1.94 -6.23 4.72
CA GLY A 296 -2.79 -7.42 4.69
C GLY A 296 -2.93 -8.04 3.31
N THR A 297 -3.92 -8.91 3.18
CA THR A 297 -4.27 -9.60 1.96
C THR A 297 -5.75 -9.40 1.67
N ILE A 298 -6.09 -8.95 0.47
CA ILE A 298 -7.47 -8.89 -0.02
C ILE A 298 -7.68 -10.09 -0.93
N LEU A 299 -8.55 -11.00 -0.51
CA LEU A 299 -8.90 -12.21 -1.26
C LEU A 299 -9.77 -11.86 -2.46
N SER A 300 -10.84 -11.12 -2.21
CA SER A 300 -11.72 -10.61 -3.25
C SER A 300 -12.34 -9.29 -2.82
N ALA A 301 -12.80 -8.53 -3.80
CA ALA A 301 -13.56 -7.31 -3.62
C ALA A 301 -14.71 -7.25 -4.63
N ALA A 302 -15.82 -6.62 -4.25
CA ALA A 302 -16.95 -6.44 -5.14
C ALA A 302 -17.63 -5.08 -4.88
N LEU A 303 -18.12 -4.48 -5.96
CA LEU A 303 -18.88 -3.24 -5.95
C LEU A 303 -20.29 -3.51 -6.44
N PHE A 304 -21.29 -2.97 -5.74
CA PHE A 304 -22.70 -3.03 -6.11
C PHE A 304 -23.23 -1.60 -6.31
N ASP A 305 -24.13 -1.44 -7.26
CA ASP A 305 -24.81 -0.18 -7.60
C ASP A 305 -26.09 0.09 -6.78
N HIS A 306 -26.26 -0.62 -5.67
CA HIS A 306 -27.39 -0.47 -4.75
C HIS A 306 -27.00 -0.79 -3.28
N ASP A 307 -27.85 -0.34 -2.35
CA ASP A 307 -27.77 -0.66 -0.91
C ASP A 307 -28.24 -2.11 -0.69
N LEU A 308 -27.30 -3.02 -0.43
CA LEU A 308 -27.61 -4.42 -0.18
C LEU A 308 -28.40 -4.58 1.13
N SER A 309 -29.45 -5.39 1.07
CA SER A 309 -30.19 -5.81 2.27
C SER A 309 -29.37 -6.79 3.12
N ALA A 310 -29.69 -6.90 4.41
CA ALA A 310 -29.04 -7.86 5.30
C ALA A 310 -29.14 -9.32 4.80
N GLU A 311 -30.26 -9.68 4.15
CA GLU A 311 -30.43 -11.00 3.54
C GLU A 311 -29.48 -11.21 2.35
N GLU A 312 -29.35 -10.21 1.48
CA GLU A 312 -28.42 -10.24 0.36
C GLU A 312 -26.96 -10.33 0.82
N VAL A 313 -26.59 -9.59 1.87
CA VAL A 313 -25.27 -9.66 2.49
C VAL A 313 -25.00 -11.06 3.05
N SER A 314 -25.97 -11.66 3.76
CA SER A 314 -25.86 -13.03 4.26
C SER A 314 -25.70 -14.05 3.12
N ARG A 315 -26.42 -13.88 2.00
CA ARG A 315 -26.26 -14.75 0.82
C ARG A 315 -24.90 -14.57 0.15
N ARG A 316 -24.37 -13.35 0.05
CA ARG A 316 -23.00 -13.10 -0.44
C ARG A 316 -21.96 -13.78 0.46
N GLN A 317 -22.16 -13.73 1.78
CA GLN A 317 -21.29 -14.43 2.72
C GLN A 317 -21.32 -15.95 2.53
N GLN A 318 -22.51 -16.52 2.35
CA GLN A 318 -22.69 -17.96 2.15
C GLN A 318 -22.13 -18.44 0.81
N LEU A 319 -22.24 -17.60 -0.22
CA LEU A 319 -21.59 -17.85 -1.50
C LEU A 319 -20.08 -17.92 -1.28
N GLY A 320 -19.52 -16.86 -0.70
CA GLY A 320 -18.09 -16.68 -0.43
C GLY A 320 -17.21 -16.79 -1.68
N PRO A 321 -16.05 -16.15 -1.77
CA PRO A 321 -15.00 -16.66 -2.62
C PRO A 321 -14.64 -18.06 -2.11
N SER A 322 -14.15 -18.95 -2.97
CA SER A 322 -13.76 -20.30 -2.57
C SER A 322 -12.76 -20.28 -1.39
N HIS A 323 -13.28 -20.44 -0.17
CA HIS A 323 -12.45 -20.42 1.04
C HIS A 323 -11.81 -21.78 1.22
N VAL A 324 -10.75 -22.04 0.46
CA VAL A 324 -9.73 -23.01 0.86
C VAL A 324 -8.83 -22.29 1.85
N THR A 325 -8.88 -22.70 3.12
CA THR A 325 -7.98 -22.20 4.16
C THR A 325 -6.59 -22.80 4.00
N ARG A 326 -5.55 -22.11 4.49
CA ARG A 326 -4.18 -22.64 4.49
C ARG A 326 -4.10 -24.02 5.18
N SER A 327 -4.84 -24.23 6.26
CA SER A 327 -4.87 -25.52 6.97
C SER A 327 -5.48 -26.64 6.11
N GLN A 328 -6.57 -26.37 5.40
CA GLN A 328 -7.17 -27.32 4.46
C GLN A 328 -6.24 -27.65 3.29
N LEU A 329 -5.58 -26.62 2.75
CA LEU A 329 -4.62 -26.77 1.66
C LEU A 329 -3.44 -27.65 2.08
N LEU A 330 -2.81 -27.32 3.21
CA LEU A 330 -1.72 -28.11 3.78
C LEU A 330 -2.15 -29.54 4.08
N ALA A 331 -3.35 -29.75 4.62
CA ALA A 331 -3.88 -31.08 4.90
C ALA A 331 -4.10 -31.93 3.63
N ALA A 332 -4.48 -31.29 2.53
CA ALA A 332 -4.68 -31.95 1.23
C ALA A 332 -3.37 -32.26 0.50
N MET A 333 -2.30 -31.48 0.74
CA MET A 333 -0.99 -31.67 0.10
C MET A 333 -0.36 -33.05 0.37
N SER A 334 0.29 -33.60 -0.65
CA SER A 334 1.20 -34.75 -0.50
C SER A 334 2.36 -34.41 0.47
N PRO A 335 2.99 -35.40 1.12
CA PRO A 335 4.12 -35.13 2.02
C PRO A 335 5.27 -34.37 1.32
N ALA A 336 5.56 -34.70 0.06
CA ALA A 336 6.61 -34.06 -0.73
C ALA A 336 6.27 -32.60 -1.08
N ASP A 337 5.05 -32.35 -1.56
CA ASP A 337 4.62 -30.99 -1.90
C ASP A 337 4.51 -30.11 -0.65
N ARG A 338 4.08 -30.69 0.49
CA ARG A 338 4.03 -29.98 1.77
C ARG A 338 5.43 -29.57 2.25
N GLU A 339 6.42 -30.44 2.11
CA GLU A 339 7.82 -30.13 2.45
C GLU A 339 8.37 -29.03 1.52
N GLN A 340 8.13 -29.13 0.21
CA GLN A 340 8.55 -28.12 -0.75
C GLN A 340 7.86 -26.77 -0.50
N TRP A 341 6.56 -26.78 -0.24
CA TRP A 341 5.78 -25.59 0.11
C TRP A 341 6.32 -24.91 1.36
N GLN A 342 6.64 -25.67 2.42
CA GLN A 342 7.22 -25.12 3.65
C GLN A 342 8.57 -24.45 3.41
N LEU A 343 9.43 -25.08 2.59
CA LEU A 343 10.71 -24.50 2.21
C LEU A 343 10.55 -23.20 1.42
N LEU A 344 9.67 -23.19 0.42
CA LEU A 344 9.43 -22.01 -0.41
C LEU A 344 8.76 -20.88 0.38
N SER A 345 7.80 -21.19 1.24
CA SER A 345 7.15 -20.22 2.12
C SER A 345 8.15 -19.58 3.08
N LYS A 346 9.07 -20.36 3.67
CA LYS A 346 10.14 -19.80 4.49
C LYS A 346 11.05 -18.85 3.71
N ARG A 347 11.43 -19.23 2.48
CA ARG A 347 12.25 -18.38 1.61
C ARG A 347 11.51 -17.10 1.19
N GLN A 348 10.19 -17.19 0.99
CA GLN A 348 9.34 -16.04 0.69
C GLN A 348 9.33 -15.06 1.87
N ASP A 349 9.12 -15.55 3.09
CA ASP A 349 9.14 -14.73 4.31
C ASP A 349 10.51 -14.02 4.50
N GLU A 350 11.62 -14.75 4.27
CA GLU A 350 12.98 -14.20 4.34
C GLU A 350 13.24 -13.14 3.27
N ALA A 351 12.78 -13.37 2.03
CA ALA A 351 12.91 -12.41 0.93
C ALA A 351 12.06 -11.15 1.17
N GLU A 352 10.84 -11.30 1.70
CA GLU A 352 9.97 -10.17 2.03
C GLU A 352 10.54 -9.33 3.18
N ALA A 353 11.05 -9.96 4.23
CA ALA A 353 11.75 -9.26 5.31
C ALA A 353 12.95 -8.48 4.77
N ARG A 354 13.75 -9.09 3.88
CA ARG A 354 14.91 -8.44 3.27
C ARG A 354 14.54 -7.27 2.38
N LEU A 355 13.48 -7.40 1.57
CA LEU A 355 12.98 -6.33 0.72
C LEU A 355 12.48 -5.14 1.56
N SER A 356 11.78 -5.42 2.67
CA SER A 356 11.34 -4.40 3.62
C SER A 356 12.51 -3.65 4.26
N GLU A 357 13.55 -4.37 4.70
CA GLU A 357 14.79 -3.76 5.23
C GLU A 357 15.48 -2.85 4.20
N LEU A 358 15.63 -3.31 2.95
CA LEU A 358 16.27 -2.53 1.89
C LEU A 358 15.50 -1.24 1.60
N ARG A 359 14.17 -1.30 1.54
CA ARG A 359 13.32 -0.12 1.33
C ARG A 359 13.37 0.84 2.51
N SER A 360 13.37 0.32 3.74
CA SER A 360 13.52 1.15 4.94
C SER A 360 14.87 1.85 4.96
N ALA A 361 15.96 1.16 4.55
CA ALA A 361 17.28 1.74 4.47
C ALA A 361 17.40 2.82 3.37
N ALA A 362 16.65 2.65 2.27
CA ALA A 362 16.60 3.62 1.18
C ALA A 362 15.78 4.89 1.51
N GLY A 363 14.99 4.91 2.60
CA GLY A 363 14.28 6.10 3.04
C GLY A 363 12.99 6.44 2.27
N GLY A 364 12.42 5.49 1.51
CA GLY A 364 11.18 5.67 0.75
C GLY A 364 11.37 5.54 -0.77
N THR A 365 10.77 6.46 -1.54
CA THR A 365 10.97 6.54 -3.00
C THR A 365 12.39 6.98 -3.32
N ILE A 366 13.10 6.18 -4.10
CA ILE A 366 14.44 6.50 -4.59
C ILE A 366 14.32 7.57 -5.69
N ASP A 367 14.68 8.82 -5.38
CA ASP A 367 14.60 9.97 -6.30
C ASP A 367 16.01 10.47 -6.65
N PRO A 368 16.35 10.74 -7.92
CA PRO A 368 17.57 11.48 -8.27
C PRO A 368 17.75 12.82 -7.53
N ALA A 369 16.68 13.45 -7.06
CA ALA A 369 16.74 14.63 -6.19
C ALA A 369 17.42 14.35 -4.83
N ASP A 370 17.44 13.09 -4.38
CA ASP A 370 18.09 12.69 -3.13
C ASP A 370 19.60 12.86 -3.20
N ASP A 371 20.22 12.64 -4.37
CA ASP A 371 21.66 12.85 -4.55
C ASP A 371 22.05 14.31 -4.27
N TRP A 372 21.21 15.25 -4.75
CA TRP A 372 21.37 16.68 -4.49
C TRP A 372 21.04 17.06 -3.05
N ALA A 373 20.09 16.37 -2.42
CA ALA A 373 19.76 16.57 -1.02
C ALA A 373 20.92 16.12 -0.10
N GLN A 374 21.59 15.01 -0.41
CA GLN A 374 22.78 14.56 0.33
C GLN A 374 23.96 15.51 0.15
N LEU A 375 24.15 16.03 -1.06
CA LEU A 375 25.16 17.08 -1.30
C LEU A 375 24.82 18.35 -0.52
N ALA A 376 23.55 18.79 -0.53
CA ALA A 376 23.07 19.93 0.25
C ALA A 376 23.31 19.73 1.76
N LEU A 377 23.01 18.54 2.29
CA LEU A 377 23.27 18.18 3.68
C LEU A 377 24.77 18.29 4.01
N THR A 378 25.63 17.81 3.12
CA THR A 378 27.09 17.92 3.26
C THR A 378 27.53 19.38 3.34
N LEU A 379 27.05 20.24 2.43
CA LEU A 379 27.36 21.67 2.41
C LEU A 379 26.84 22.41 3.65
N LEU A 380 25.67 22.04 4.18
CA LEU A 380 25.14 22.63 5.41
C LEU A 380 26.01 22.29 6.62
N ASN A 381 26.58 21.08 6.68
CA ASN A 381 27.44 20.63 7.77
C ASN A 381 28.90 21.11 7.64
N LEU A 382 29.36 21.48 6.44
CA LEU A 382 30.71 22.02 6.20
C LEU A 382 31.00 23.30 7.00
N LYS A 383 29.98 24.10 7.34
CA LYS A 383 30.16 25.35 8.11
C LYS A 383 30.70 25.14 9.53
N GLU A 384 30.50 23.95 10.11
CA GLU A 384 31.01 23.59 11.44
C GLU A 384 32.43 23.00 11.39
N LEU A 385 32.90 22.59 10.20
CA LEU A 385 34.24 21.99 10.01
C LEU A 385 35.31 23.01 9.60
N MET A 386 34.93 24.22 9.15
CA MET A 386 35.88 25.31 8.86
C MET A 386 36.57 25.88 10.11
N TYR A 387 36.16 25.48 11.32
CA TYR A 387 36.76 25.95 12.58
C TYR A 387 37.78 24.94 13.18
N VAL A 388 38.16 23.90 12.44
CA VAL A 388 39.15 22.90 12.86
C VAL A 388 40.24 22.78 11.79
N ASP A 389 40.97 23.86 11.57
CA ASP A 389 42.29 23.85 10.91
C ASP A 389 43.41 23.88 11.96
#